data_AF-A0A183U7B9-F1
#
_entry.id   AF-A0A183U7B9-F1
#
_cell.length_a   1.000
_cell.length_b   1.000
_cell.length_c   1.000
_cell.angle_alpha   90.00
_cell.angle_beta   90.00
_cell.angle_gamma   90.00
#
_symmetry.space_group_name_H-M   'P 1'
#
loop_
_entity.id
_entity.type
_entity.pdbx_description
1 polymer ?
#
loop_
_entity_poly.entity_id
_entity_poly.type
_entity_poly.pdbx_seq_one_letter_code
_entity_poly.pdbx_strand_id
1 'polypeptide(L)'
;MTAEAALTKLAYVLGKDEWDLPTKRKMMQRNIRGEMTIARSETLQELEIIPQLAKYLRITSSQEVQLLRKALFPPLLCHAASKGDVELMENLRESGAILSASDYNGRSALHIAAREGHTNVVRYLLKHGINVHSR
;
A
#
# COMPACT_ATOMS: atom_id res chain seq x y z
N MET A 1 3.83 1.92 27.58
CA MET A 1 2.67 2.55 28.23
C MET A 1 2.56 1.96 29.63
N THR A 2 2.54 2.80 30.67
CA THR A 2 2.24 2.33 32.03
C THR A 2 0.72 2.17 32.20
N ALA A 3 0.28 1.28 33.08
CA ALA A 3 -1.14 1.02 33.31
C ALA A 3 -1.90 2.29 33.78
N GLU A 4 -1.25 3.13 34.58
CA GLU A 4 -1.79 4.40 35.08
C GLU A 4 -2.07 5.39 33.95
N ALA A 5 -1.20 5.46 32.95
CA ALA A 5 -1.37 6.33 31.78
C ALA A 5 -2.52 5.85 30.87
N ALA A 6 -2.75 4.54 30.80
CA ALA A 6 -3.89 3.97 30.07
C ALA A 6 -5.22 4.27 30.79
N LEU A 7 -5.24 4.17 32.13
CA LEU A 7 -6.42 4.41 32.95
C LEU A 7 -6.84 5.89 32.92
N THR A 8 -5.89 6.81 33.05
CA THR A 8 -6.14 8.25 32.94
C THR A 8 -6.68 8.63 31.56
N LYS A 9 -6.18 8.01 30.50
CA LYS A 9 -6.69 8.20 29.15
C LYS A 9 -8.15 7.73 29.02
N LEU A 10 -8.46 6.54 29.56
CA LEU A 10 -9.82 5.99 29.55
C LEU A 10 -10.79 6.91 30.27
N ALA A 11 -10.43 7.38 31.47
CA ALA A 11 -11.23 8.32 32.24
C ALA A 11 -11.49 9.63 31.47
N TYR A 12 -10.47 10.20 30.82
CA TYR A 12 -10.59 11.46 30.07
C TYR A 12 -11.51 11.33 28.85
N VAL A 13 -11.35 10.29 28.04
CA VAL A 13 -12.15 10.10 26.81
C VAL A 13 -13.59 9.74 27.12
N LEU A 14 -13.81 8.92 28.16
CA LEU A 14 -15.15 8.51 28.55
C LEU A 14 -15.93 9.65 29.23
N GLY A 15 -15.25 10.53 29.96
CA GLY A 15 -15.84 11.68 30.66
C GLY A 15 -16.20 12.88 29.77
N LYS A 16 -16.07 12.77 28.45
CA LYS A 16 -16.55 13.80 27.50
C LYS A 16 -17.89 13.38 26.91
N ASP A 17 -18.96 13.96 27.43
CA ASP A 17 -20.34 13.63 27.02
C ASP A 17 -20.68 14.17 25.62
N GLU A 18 -19.93 15.16 25.13
CA GLU A 18 -20.07 15.76 23.81
C GLU A 18 -19.51 14.90 22.66
N TRP A 19 -18.89 13.75 22.96
CA TRP A 19 -18.23 12.91 21.96
C TRP A 19 -19.02 11.63 21.66
N ASP A 20 -19.27 11.39 20.38
CA ASP A 20 -19.88 10.16 19.89
C ASP A 20 -18.97 8.95 20.13
N LEU A 21 -19.56 7.76 20.27
CA LEU A 21 -18.82 6.49 20.39
C LEU A 21 -17.70 6.27 19.36
N PRO A 22 -17.91 6.50 18.04
CA PRO A 22 -16.82 6.37 17.07
C PRO A 22 -15.69 7.38 17.30
N THR A 23 -16.02 8.60 17.74
CA THR A 23 -15.04 9.64 18.09
C THR A 23 -14.24 9.25 19.33
N LYS A 24 -14.91 8.75 20.37
CA LYS A 24 -14.27 8.20 21.58
C LYS A 24 -13.31 7.06 21.24
N ARG A 25 -13.71 6.13 20.37
CA ARG A 25 -12.86 5.01 19.91
C ARG A 25 -11.61 5.50 19.17
N LYS A 26 -11.77 6.49 18.28
CA LYS A 26 -10.67 7.11 17.54
C LYS A 26 -9.67 7.83 18.46
N MET A 27 -10.17 8.53 19.48
CA MET A 27 -9.34 9.20 20.48
C MET A 27 -8.62 8.21 21.41
N MET A 28 -9.25 7.09 21.74
CA MET A 28 -8.63 5.97 22.45
C MET A 28 -7.48 5.33 21.66
N GLN A 29 -7.59 5.26 20.35
CA GLN A 29 -6.56 4.68 19.47
C GLN A 29 -5.38 5.64 19.21
N ARG A 30 -5.56 6.95 19.37
CA ARG A 30 -4.51 7.96 19.13
C ARG A 30 -3.73 8.30 20.40
N ASN A 31 -2.41 8.45 20.30
CA ASN A 31 -1.55 8.80 21.43
C ASN A 31 -1.59 10.33 21.64
N ILE A 32 -2.16 10.79 22.74
CA ILE A 32 -2.51 12.21 22.96
C ILE A 32 -1.38 13.07 23.56
N ARG A 33 -0.17 12.54 23.72
CA ARG A 33 0.88 13.22 24.50
C ARG A 33 1.78 14.18 23.73
N GLY A 34 1.51 14.41 22.45
CA GLY A 34 2.25 15.39 21.65
C GLY A 34 3.68 14.95 21.34
N GLU A 35 3.99 14.99 20.05
CA GLU A 35 5.33 14.99 19.46
C GLU A 35 6.10 13.65 19.39
N MET A 36 6.43 13.27 18.16
CA MET A 36 7.52 12.35 17.77
C MET A 36 7.37 10.84 17.92
N THR A 37 6.15 10.32 18.02
CA THR A 37 5.89 9.15 17.18
C THR A 37 4.97 9.65 16.11
N ILE A 38 5.55 9.96 14.95
CA ILE A 38 4.93 9.51 13.72
C ILE A 38 4.75 8.01 13.98
N ALA A 39 3.65 7.61 14.63
CA ALA A 39 2.91 6.50 14.10
C ALA A 39 2.74 6.99 12.68
N ARG A 40 3.70 6.60 11.82
CA ARG A 40 3.44 6.42 10.40
C ARG A 40 2.08 5.83 10.52
N SER A 41 1.08 6.55 10.01
CA SER A 41 -0.11 5.87 9.59
C SER A 41 0.49 4.58 9.06
N GLU A 42 0.18 3.45 9.67
CA GLU A 42 0.25 2.20 8.95
C GLU A 42 -0.82 2.43 7.87
N THR A 43 -0.49 3.33 6.93
CA THR A 43 -0.72 3.18 5.52
C THR A 43 -0.61 1.69 5.40
N LEU A 44 -1.71 1.09 4.99
CA LEU A 44 -1.77 -0.28 4.53
C LEU A 44 -0.81 -0.39 3.33
N GLN A 45 0.49 -0.14 3.56
CA GLN A 45 1.56 0.10 2.60
C GLN A 45 2.33 -1.17 2.35
N GLU A 46 2.02 -2.21 3.11
CA GLU A 46 2.57 -3.50 2.89
C GLU A 46 1.50 -4.30 2.13
N LEU A 47 1.66 -4.39 0.80
CA LEU A 47 1.76 -5.74 0.28
C LEU A 47 2.91 -6.40 1.05
N GLU A 48 2.61 -6.90 2.26
CA GLU A 48 3.52 -7.58 3.20
C GLU A 48 4.24 -8.73 2.51
N ILE A 49 3.74 -9.15 1.35
CA ILE A 49 4.31 -10.13 0.46
C ILE A 49 5.81 -9.91 0.25
N ILE A 50 6.29 -8.70 -0.05
CA ILE A 50 7.74 -8.50 -0.33
C ILE A 50 8.59 -8.60 0.94
N PRO A 51 8.30 -7.87 2.04
CA PRO A 51 9.02 -8.03 3.31
C PRO A 51 8.93 -9.45 3.88
N GLN A 52 7.76 -10.09 3.82
CA GLN A 52 7.56 -11.45 4.31
C GLN A 52 8.25 -12.49 3.43
N LEU A 53 8.23 -12.36 2.10
CA LEU A 53 9.01 -13.21 1.22
C LEU A 53 10.50 -13.03 1.46
N ALA A 54 10.98 -11.80 1.62
CA ALA A 54 12.38 -11.53 1.93
C ALA A 54 12.79 -12.21 3.24
N LYS A 55 11.95 -12.11 4.29
CA LYS A 55 12.16 -12.79 5.57
C LYS A 55 12.13 -14.31 5.43
N TYR A 56 11.17 -14.86 4.69
CA TYR A 56 11.02 -16.30 4.49
C TYR A 56 12.19 -16.90 3.70
N LEU A 57 12.65 -16.19 2.67
CA LEU A 57 13.80 -16.55 1.85
C LEU A 57 15.15 -16.23 2.53
N ARG A 58 15.14 -15.70 3.77
CA ARG A 58 16.32 -15.27 4.52
C ARG A 58 17.22 -14.30 3.75
N ILE A 59 16.60 -13.46 2.92
CA ILE A 59 17.29 -12.42 2.17
C ILE A 59 17.69 -11.33 3.15
N THR A 60 19.00 -11.19 3.35
CA THR A 60 19.59 -10.13 4.18
C THR A 60 20.16 -8.99 3.34
N SER A 61 20.37 -9.22 2.04
CA SER A 61 20.94 -8.23 1.12
C SER A 61 19.87 -7.29 0.57
N SER A 62 20.11 -5.98 0.70
CA SER A 62 19.28 -4.94 0.09
C SER A 62 19.17 -5.09 -1.44
N GLN A 63 20.23 -5.58 -2.09
CA GLN A 63 20.25 -5.79 -3.54
C GLN A 63 19.30 -6.92 -3.96
N GLU A 64 19.25 -8.00 -3.21
CA GLU A 64 18.35 -9.14 -3.47
C GLU A 64 16.88 -8.73 -3.27
N VAL A 65 16.59 -7.89 -2.28
CA VAL A 65 15.24 -7.31 -2.10
C VAL A 65 14.83 -6.46 -3.32
N GLN A 66 15.77 -5.69 -3.89
CA GLN A 66 15.49 -4.91 -5.10
C GLN A 66 15.27 -5.80 -6.33
N LEU A 67 16.01 -6.90 -6.45
CA LEU A 67 15.79 -7.89 -7.51
C LEU A 67 14.42 -8.56 -7.36
N LEU A 68 14.05 -8.93 -6.13
CA LEU A 68 12.75 -9.51 -5.80
C LEU A 68 11.60 -8.56 -6.17
N ARG A 69 11.75 -7.26 -5.84
CA ARG A 69 10.82 -6.20 -6.28
C ARG A 69 10.69 -6.13 -7.80
N LYS A 70 11.83 -6.09 -8.50
CA LYS A 70 11.86 -6.00 -9.96
C LYS A 70 11.21 -7.21 -10.63
N ALA A 71 11.30 -8.39 -10.02
CA ALA A 71 10.69 -9.63 -10.52
C ALA A 71 9.19 -9.74 -10.18
N LEU A 72 8.76 -9.31 -9.00
CA LEU A 72 7.38 -9.47 -8.53
C LEU A 72 6.44 -8.36 -8.99
N PHE A 73 6.90 -7.12 -9.10
CA PHE A 73 6.04 -5.99 -9.45
C PHE A 73 5.40 -6.09 -10.85
N PRO A 74 6.12 -6.46 -11.93
CA PRO A 74 5.51 -6.58 -13.25
C PRO A 74 4.33 -7.57 -13.33
N PRO A 75 4.44 -8.82 -12.82
CA PRO A 75 3.31 -9.74 -12.84
C PRO A 75 2.17 -9.33 -11.89
N LEU A 76 2.46 -8.68 -10.75
CA LEU A 76 1.43 -8.14 -9.86
C LEU A 76 0.64 -7.00 -10.52
N LEU A 77 1.33 -6.10 -11.24
CA LEU A 77 0.68 -5.03 -12.01
C LEU A 77 -0.17 -5.61 -13.14
N CYS A 78 0.31 -6.65 -13.80
CA CYS A 78 -0.43 -7.38 -14.82
C CYS A 78 -1.70 -8.04 -14.24
N HIS A 79 -1.61 -8.60 -13.04
CA HIS A 79 -2.76 -9.18 -12.35
C HIS A 79 -3.80 -8.11 -11.97
N ALA A 80 -3.37 -7.00 -11.39
CA ALA A 80 -4.24 -5.87 -11.04
C ALA A 80 -4.94 -5.31 -12.29
N ALA A 81 -4.19 -5.15 -13.38
CA ALA A 81 -4.73 -4.74 -14.67
C ALA A 81 -5.74 -5.73 -15.25
N SER A 82 -5.53 -7.03 -15.08
CA SER A 82 -6.49 -8.06 -15.51
C SER A 82 -7.79 -8.05 -14.71
N LYS A 83 -7.72 -7.68 -13.43
CA LYS A 83 -8.88 -7.57 -12.52
C LYS A 83 -9.61 -6.24 -12.62
N GLY A 84 -9.00 -5.22 -13.24
CA GLY A 84 -9.55 -3.87 -13.26
C GLY A 84 -9.39 -3.11 -11.94
N ASP A 85 -8.49 -3.58 -11.06
CA ASP A 85 -8.35 -3.09 -9.70
C ASP A 85 -7.36 -1.92 -9.64
N VAL A 86 -7.89 -0.70 -9.60
CA VAL A 86 -7.11 0.54 -9.54
C VAL A 86 -6.50 0.73 -8.15
N GLU A 87 -7.19 0.34 -7.08
CA GLU A 87 -6.70 0.49 -5.70
C GLU A 87 -5.45 -0.36 -5.48
N LEU A 88 -5.45 -1.61 -5.98
CA LEU A 88 -4.27 -2.46 -5.93
C LEU A 88 -3.09 -1.86 -6.70
N MET A 89 -3.34 -1.17 -7.82
CA MET A 89 -2.28 -0.48 -8.58
C MET A 89 -1.75 0.77 -7.87
N GLU A 90 -2.60 1.49 -7.14
CA GLU A 90 -2.17 2.59 -6.28
C GLU A 90 -1.26 2.08 -5.16
N ASN A 91 -1.68 1.00 -4.49
CA ASN A 91 -0.90 0.36 -3.43
C ASN A 91 0.47 -0.12 -3.96
N LEU A 92 0.50 -0.79 -5.11
CA LEU A 92 1.76 -1.23 -5.75
C LEU A 92 2.68 -0.04 -6.06
N ARG A 93 2.13 1.06 -6.59
CA ARG A 93 2.90 2.29 -6.87
C ARG A 93 3.48 2.88 -5.58
N GLU A 94 2.69 2.94 -4.51
CA GLU A 94 3.18 3.40 -3.19
C GLU A 94 4.28 2.51 -2.62
N SER A 95 4.22 1.20 -2.88
CA SER A 95 5.30 0.26 -2.56
C SER A 95 6.55 0.40 -3.44
N GLY A 96 6.57 1.34 -4.39
CA GLY A 96 7.70 1.62 -5.28
C GLY A 96 7.69 0.82 -6.59
N ALA A 97 6.54 0.26 -6.98
CA ALA A 97 6.41 -0.41 -8.27
C ALA A 97 6.49 0.59 -9.43
N ILE A 98 7.23 0.20 -10.47
CA ILE A 98 7.33 0.96 -11.71
C ILE A 98 6.18 0.53 -12.62
N LEU A 99 5.19 1.40 -12.82
CA LEU A 99 3.99 1.09 -13.62
C LEU A 99 4.30 0.84 -15.10
N SER A 100 5.43 1.33 -15.60
CA SER A 100 5.90 1.08 -16.97
C SER A 100 6.62 -0.26 -17.13
N ALA A 101 6.75 -1.06 -16.06
CA ALA A 101 7.44 -2.34 -16.14
C ALA A 101 6.65 -3.34 -17.00
N SER A 102 7.38 -4.08 -17.81
CA SER A 102 6.85 -5.15 -18.65
C SER A 102 7.06 -6.51 -17.99
N ASP A 103 6.10 -7.40 -18.15
CA ASP A 103 6.22 -8.80 -17.76
C ASP A 103 7.20 -9.56 -18.67
N TYR A 104 7.49 -10.83 -18.38
CA TYR A 104 8.43 -11.68 -19.14
C TYR A 104 8.10 -11.80 -20.64
N ASN A 105 6.85 -11.52 -21.02
CA ASN A 105 6.38 -11.50 -22.41
C ASN A 105 6.48 -10.12 -23.09
N GLY A 106 7.14 -9.13 -22.48
CA GLY A 106 7.16 -7.73 -22.97
C GLY A 106 5.84 -6.98 -22.75
N ARG A 107 4.87 -7.58 -22.06
CA ARG A 107 3.55 -6.99 -21.87
C ARG A 107 3.55 -6.04 -20.67
N SER A 108 3.35 -4.76 -20.91
CA SER A 108 2.94 -3.78 -19.88
C SER A 108 1.52 -4.06 -19.34
N ALA A 109 1.26 -3.61 -18.10
CA ALA A 109 -0.07 -3.59 -17.49
C ALA A 109 -1.14 -2.92 -18.39
N LEU A 110 -0.74 -1.93 -19.20
CA LEU A 110 -1.62 -1.26 -20.15
C LEU A 110 -2.15 -2.21 -21.23
N HIS A 111 -1.32 -3.12 -21.75
CA HIS A 111 -1.75 -4.09 -22.76
C HIS A 111 -2.81 -5.03 -22.20
N ILE A 112 -2.65 -5.46 -20.95
CA ILE A 112 -3.61 -6.35 -20.29
C ILE A 112 -4.91 -5.61 -20.01
N ALA A 113 -4.84 -4.40 -19.44
CA ALA A 113 -6.03 -3.59 -19.20
C ALA A 113 -6.82 -3.31 -20.49
N ALA A 114 -6.12 -3.04 -21.60
CA ALA A 114 -6.74 -2.83 -22.90
C ALA A 114 -7.37 -4.12 -23.46
N ARG A 115 -6.70 -5.27 -23.31
CA ARG A 115 -7.22 -6.58 -23.75
C ARG A 115 -8.49 -6.98 -23.00
N GLU A 116 -8.51 -6.76 -21.69
CA GLU A 116 -9.66 -7.10 -20.83
C GLU A 116 -10.77 -6.03 -20.85
N GLY A 117 -10.54 -4.87 -21.49
CA GLY A 117 -11.53 -3.80 -21.60
C GLY A 117 -11.68 -2.91 -20.35
N HIS A 118 -10.72 -2.95 -19.42
CA HIS A 118 -10.75 -2.19 -18.18
C HIS A 118 -10.36 -0.72 -18.39
N THR A 119 -11.30 0.06 -18.93
CA THR A 119 -11.10 1.49 -19.26
C THR A 119 -10.68 2.35 -18.08
N ASN A 120 -11.13 2.01 -16.86
CA ASN A 120 -10.75 2.71 -15.62
C ASN A 120 -9.25 2.59 -15.35
N VAL A 121 -8.71 1.38 -15.47
CA VAL A 121 -7.26 1.11 -15.32
C VAL A 121 -6.47 1.77 -16.44
N VAL A 122 -6.94 1.71 -17.67
CA VAL A 122 -6.28 2.39 -18.81
C VAL A 122 -6.18 3.90 -18.57
N ARG A 123 -7.28 4.54 -18.15
CA ARG A 123 -7.28 5.98 -17.83
C ARG A 123 -6.31 6.30 -16.70
N TYR A 124 -6.30 5.48 -15.67
CA TYR A 124 -5.39 5.64 -14.54
C TYR A 124 -3.91 5.52 -14.98
N LEU A 125 -3.57 4.49 -15.76
CA LEU A 125 -2.21 4.27 -16.28
C LEU A 125 -1.76 5.44 -17.18
N LEU A 126 -2.63 5.92 -18.07
CA LEU A 126 -2.35 7.07 -18.94
C LEU A 126 -2.17 8.37 -18.16
N LYS A 127 -2.95 8.60 -17.10
CA LYS A 127 -2.81 9.76 -16.21
C LYS A 127 -1.43 9.80 -15.55
N HIS A 128 -0.80 8.64 -15.35
CA HIS A 128 0.55 8.51 -14.80
C HIS A 128 1.65 8.56 -15.87
N GLY A 129 1.34 8.98 -17.09
CA GLY A 129 2.34 9.23 -18.15
C GLY A 129 2.93 7.96 -18.76
N ILE A 130 2.23 6.83 -18.65
CA ILE A 130 2.72 5.56 -19.20
C ILE A 130 2.59 5.59 -20.72
N ASN A 131 3.69 5.24 -21.39
CA ASN A 131 3.75 5.25 -22.84
C ASN A 131 2.92 4.11 -23.42
N VAL A 132 2.01 4.43 -24.32
CA VAL A 132 1.15 3.46 -25.02
C VAL A 132 1.96 2.56 -25.96
N HIS A 133 3.12 3.05 -26.41
CA HIS A 133 3.99 2.36 -27.36
C HIS A 133 5.13 1.59 -26.67
N SER A 134 5.09 1.39 -25.35
CA SER A 134 6.06 0.51 -24.69
C SER A 134 5.93 -0.90 -25.28
N ARG A 135 6.93 -1.34 -26.04
CA ARG A 135 7.02 -2.66 -26.69
C ARG A 135 7.93 -3.58 -25.90
#